data_AF-A0A0C1FWY4-F1
#
_entry.id   AF-A0A0C1FWY4-F1
#
_cell.length_a   1.000
_cell.length_b   1.000
_cell.length_c   1.000
_cell.angle_alpha   90.00
_cell.angle_beta   90.00
_cell.angle_gamma   90.00
#
_symmetry.space_group_name_H-M   'P 1'
#
loop_
_entity.id
_entity.type
_entity.pdbx_description
1 polymer ?
#
loop_
_entity_poly.entity_id
_entity_poly.type
_entity_poly.pdbx_seq_one_letter_code
_entity_poly.pdbx_strand_id
1 'polypeptide(L)'
;MLGVVLCGGQSLRMGSDKGLMSHQDKLWAQLAADKLALLQIPVVFSVNAAQQETYVGYFGEAQLVTDHALVDVRGPLLGVLSAHLLNPKQDLFVLACDLLLMESSLLEKLLAAYHAYPSFDAFVFTRNGQQEPLCGIYSAKALKKIWHLVQTHQLTKHSMKFVLSNLLVHEIIVEDKDDRFFGNFNSHAEINGL
;
A
#
# COMPACT_ATOMS: atom_id res chain seq x y z
N MET A 1 -1.74 -13.52 -5.62
CA MET A 1 -1.50 -12.11 -5.26
C MET A 1 -2.35 -11.78 -4.06
N LEU A 2 -1.82 -10.99 -3.13
CA LEU A 2 -2.52 -10.53 -1.93
C LEU A 2 -2.59 -9.00 -1.94
N GLY A 3 -3.77 -8.45 -1.70
CA GLY A 3 -3.99 -7.03 -1.49
C GLY A 3 -3.58 -6.62 -0.09
N VAL A 4 -2.77 -5.57 0.03
CA VAL A 4 -2.33 -5.01 1.30
C VAL A 4 -2.78 -3.56 1.36
N VAL A 5 -3.82 -3.32 2.16
CA VAL A 5 -4.25 -1.96 2.47
C VAL A 5 -3.37 -1.42 3.59
N LEU A 6 -2.65 -0.35 3.30
CA LEU A 6 -1.85 0.34 4.30
C LEU A 6 -2.75 1.30 5.07
N CYS A 7 -3.17 0.90 6.26
CA CYS A 7 -4.05 1.70 7.13
C CYS A 7 -3.32 2.85 7.85
N GLY A 8 -2.00 2.91 7.66
CA GLY A 8 -1.13 3.92 8.26
C GLY A 8 -0.79 3.62 9.72
N GLY A 9 0.31 4.19 10.19
CA GLY A 9 0.65 4.25 11.62
C GLY A 9 0.09 5.50 12.28
N GLN A 10 0.21 5.62 13.60
CA GLN A 10 -0.07 6.89 14.30
C GLN A 10 0.70 8.03 13.63
N SER A 11 -0.01 8.89 12.90
CA SER A 11 0.55 10.16 12.47
C SER A 11 0.90 10.94 13.74
N LEU A 12 2.20 11.01 14.06
CA LEU A 12 2.73 11.86 15.14
C LEU A 12 2.25 13.31 15.04
N ARG A 13 1.80 13.73 13.85
CA ARG A 13 1.33 15.09 13.56
C ARG A 13 -0.17 15.28 13.73
N MET A 14 -0.98 14.22 13.75
CA MET A 14 -2.44 14.35 13.74
C MET A 14 -3.17 13.66 14.89
N GLY A 15 -2.56 12.65 15.53
CA GLY A 15 -3.23 11.90 16.57
C GLY A 15 -4.49 11.13 16.13
N SER A 16 -4.78 11.05 14.82
CA SER A 16 -5.95 10.38 14.26
C SER A 16 -5.57 9.23 13.33
N ASP A 17 -6.28 8.13 13.47
CA ASP A 17 -6.12 6.89 12.72
C ASP A 17 -6.85 6.97 11.37
N LYS A 18 -6.10 7.23 10.29
CA LYS A 18 -6.69 7.49 8.97
C LYS A 18 -7.53 6.34 8.45
N GLY A 19 -7.10 5.10 8.66
CA GLY A 19 -7.84 3.94 8.15
C GLY A 19 -9.23 3.80 8.76
N LEU A 20 -9.44 4.31 9.99
CA LEU A 20 -10.74 4.33 10.67
C LEU A 20 -11.50 5.66 10.51
N MET A 21 -11.00 6.60 9.71
CA MET A 21 -11.79 7.77 9.33
C MET A 21 -12.92 7.34 8.41
N SER A 22 -14.08 7.99 8.51
CA SER A 22 -15.27 7.66 7.73
C SER A 22 -15.47 8.63 6.57
N HIS A 23 -15.84 8.12 5.41
CA HIS A 23 -16.36 8.90 4.28
C HIS A 23 -17.53 8.14 3.67
N GLN A 24 -18.68 8.81 3.49
CA GLN A 24 -19.92 8.20 2.97
C GLN A 24 -20.27 6.89 3.71
N ASP A 25 -20.27 6.93 5.04
CA ASP A 25 -20.57 5.81 5.95
C ASP A 25 -19.63 4.59 5.85
N LYS A 26 -18.48 4.72 5.18
CA LYS A 26 -17.45 3.68 5.10
C LYS A 26 -16.11 4.15 5.63
N LEU A 27 -15.38 3.24 6.28
CA LEU A 27 -14.01 3.50 6.71
C LEU A 27 -13.08 3.61 5.50
N TRP A 28 -12.08 4.48 5.55
CA TRP A 28 -11.14 4.65 4.44
C TRP A 28 -10.39 3.36 4.11
N ALA A 29 -10.01 2.58 5.13
CA ALA A 29 -9.43 1.26 4.93
C ALA A 29 -10.41 0.33 4.21
N GLN A 30 -11.69 0.34 4.57
CA GLN A 30 -12.72 -0.45 3.89
C GLN A 30 -12.90 -0.01 2.44
N LEU A 31 -12.90 1.30 2.16
CA LEU A 31 -13.00 1.83 0.80
C LEU A 31 -11.83 1.36 -0.08
N ALA A 32 -10.60 1.35 0.44
CA ALA A 32 -9.45 0.82 -0.28
C ALA A 32 -9.55 -0.70 -0.49
N ALA A 33 -10.01 -1.45 0.51
CA ALA A 33 -10.23 -2.88 0.40
C ALA A 33 -11.31 -3.23 -0.64
N ASP A 34 -12.42 -2.50 -0.66
CA ASP A 34 -13.52 -2.67 -1.62
C ASP A 34 -13.00 -2.52 -3.05
N LYS A 35 -12.13 -1.53 -3.31
CA LYS A 35 -11.52 -1.33 -4.64
C LYS A 35 -10.69 -2.55 -5.07
N LEU A 36 -9.86 -3.11 -4.18
CA LEU A 36 -9.08 -4.32 -4.48
C LEU A 36 -9.96 -5.57 -4.62
N ALA A 37 -11.04 -5.65 -3.84
CA ALA A 37 -11.99 -6.76 -3.90
C ALA A 37 -12.75 -6.80 -5.25
N LEU A 38 -13.03 -5.65 -5.88
CA LEU A 38 -13.59 -5.59 -7.24
C LEU A 38 -12.68 -6.26 -8.28
N LEU A 39 -11.37 -6.28 -8.04
CA LEU A 39 -10.38 -6.99 -8.87
C LEU A 39 -10.24 -8.47 -8.47
N GLN A 40 -11.09 -8.98 -7.57
CA GLN A 40 -11.04 -10.33 -7.00
C GLN A 40 -9.72 -10.64 -6.28
N ILE A 41 -9.07 -9.61 -5.73
CA ILE A 41 -7.84 -9.76 -4.95
C ILE A 41 -8.23 -9.89 -3.46
N PRO A 42 -7.83 -10.96 -2.76
CA PRO A 42 -8.05 -11.07 -1.32
C PRO A 42 -7.25 -10.00 -0.59
N VAL A 43 -7.80 -9.40 0.47
CA VAL A 43 -7.23 -8.23 1.15
C VAL A 43 -6.90 -8.50 2.61
N VAL A 44 -5.75 -7.98 3.03
CA VAL A 44 -5.36 -7.79 4.43
C VAL A 44 -5.09 -6.32 4.72
N PHE A 45 -5.22 -5.94 5.99
CA PHE A 45 -5.01 -4.59 6.50
C PHE A 45 -3.69 -4.55 7.28
N SER A 46 -2.74 -3.76 6.81
CA SER A 46 -1.50 -3.52 7.53
C SER A 46 -1.71 -2.42 8.57
N VAL A 47 -1.46 -2.78 9.84
CA VAL A 47 -1.67 -1.94 11.02
C VAL A 47 -0.46 -2.01 11.95
N ASN A 48 -0.23 -0.98 12.75
CA ASN A 48 0.76 -1.06 13.81
C ASN A 48 0.20 -1.80 15.04
N ALA A 49 1.07 -2.24 15.94
CA ALA A 49 0.67 -3.01 17.13
C ALA A 49 -0.33 -2.29 18.04
N ALA A 50 -0.25 -0.96 18.17
CA ALA A 50 -1.18 -0.18 18.99
C ALA A 50 -2.58 -0.04 18.36
N GLN A 51 -2.71 -0.30 17.06
CA GLN A 51 -3.99 -0.26 16.34
C GLN A 51 -4.71 -1.61 16.33
N GLN A 52 -3.98 -2.71 16.53
CA GLN A 52 -4.49 -4.07 16.33
C GLN A 52 -5.82 -4.31 17.04
N GLU A 53 -5.89 -4.04 18.35
CA GLU A 53 -7.10 -4.28 19.15
C GLU A 53 -8.32 -3.53 18.60
N THR A 54 -8.14 -2.28 18.19
CA THR A 54 -9.22 -1.47 17.61
C THR A 54 -9.65 -2.03 16.25
N TYR A 55 -8.69 -2.37 15.39
CA TYR A 55 -8.97 -2.87 14.03
C TYR A 55 -9.61 -4.25 14.01
N VAL A 56 -9.35 -5.10 15.02
CA VAL A 56 -9.99 -6.42 15.14
C VAL A 56 -11.51 -6.26 15.20
N GLY A 57 -12.02 -5.23 15.88
CA GLY A 57 -13.45 -4.95 15.97
C GLY A 57 -14.12 -4.59 14.64
N TYR A 58 -13.36 -4.12 13.65
CA TYR A 58 -13.88 -3.71 12.34
C TYR A 58 -13.66 -4.75 11.24
N PHE A 59 -12.49 -5.39 11.21
CA PHE A 59 -12.07 -6.26 10.10
C PHE A 59 -11.81 -7.72 10.50
N GLY A 60 -11.79 -8.02 11.80
CA GLY A 60 -11.44 -9.33 12.32
C GLY A 60 -9.94 -9.62 12.28
N GLU A 61 -9.47 -10.41 13.24
CA GLU A 61 -8.04 -10.69 13.45
C GLU A 61 -7.37 -11.36 12.24
N ALA A 62 -8.07 -12.27 11.55
CA ALA A 62 -7.53 -13.02 10.42
C ALA A 62 -7.17 -12.14 9.20
N GLN A 63 -7.72 -10.93 9.12
CA GLN A 63 -7.43 -9.99 8.03
C GLN A 63 -6.38 -8.94 8.40
N LEU A 64 -5.84 -8.95 9.62
CA LEU A 64 -4.85 -7.98 10.05
C LEU A 64 -3.43 -8.51 9.88
N VAL A 65 -2.55 -7.62 9.43
CA VAL A 65 -1.11 -7.82 9.46
C VAL A 65 -0.52 -6.74 10.35
N THR A 66 -0.01 -7.16 11.50
CA THR A 66 0.73 -6.27 12.41
C THR A 66 2.19 -6.17 12.02
N ASP A 67 2.80 -5.04 12.35
CA ASP A 67 4.24 -4.84 12.18
C ASP A 67 5.07 -5.98 12.80
N HIS A 68 5.92 -6.59 11.97
CA HIS A 68 6.70 -7.75 12.34
C HIS A 68 7.95 -7.35 13.13
N ALA A 69 8.12 -7.90 14.34
CA ALA A 69 9.15 -7.48 15.30
C ALA A 69 10.61 -7.59 14.79
N LEU A 70 10.89 -8.50 13.86
CA LEU A 70 12.22 -8.65 13.25
C LEU A 70 12.56 -7.61 12.17
N VAL A 71 11.59 -6.80 11.73
CA VAL A 71 11.78 -5.85 10.63
C VAL A 71 12.18 -4.49 11.22
N ASP A 72 13.50 -4.23 11.27
CA ASP A 72 14.05 -2.95 11.73
C ASP A 72 14.01 -1.88 10.62
N VAL A 73 12.81 -1.58 10.13
CA VAL A 73 12.57 -0.47 9.20
C VAL A 73 11.39 0.37 9.68
N ARG A 74 11.15 1.50 9.03
CA ARG A 74 10.08 2.43 9.42
C ARG A 74 9.18 2.77 8.25
N GLY A 75 7.97 3.23 8.58
CA GLY A 75 6.99 3.71 7.61
C GLY A 75 6.38 2.57 6.79
N PRO A 76 5.81 2.88 5.61
CA PRO A 76 5.08 1.90 4.78
C PRO A 76 5.86 0.62 4.45
N LEU A 77 7.19 0.70 4.34
CA LEU A 77 8.02 -0.48 4.08
C LEU A 77 7.90 -1.53 5.19
N LEU A 78 7.71 -1.12 6.44
CA LEU A 78 7.51 -2.03 7.57
C LEU A 78 6.26 -2.87 7.37
N GLY A 79 5.13 -2.24 7.04
CA GLY A 79 3.87 -2.93 6.77
C GLY A 79 3.96 -3.87 5.56
N VAL A 80 4.58 -3.41 4.47
CA VAL A 80 4.78 -4.20 3.25
C VAL A 80 5.65 -5.43 3.52
N LEU A 81 6.78 -5.28 4.22
CA LEU A 81 7.65 -6.41 4.56
C LEU A 81 7.00 -7.34 5.59
N SER A 82 6.21 -6.82 6.53
CA SER A 82 5.46 -7.64 7.49
C SER A 82 4.46 -8.55 6.75
N ALA A 83 3.73 -7.99 5.77
CA ALA A 83 2.83 -8.78 4.94
C ALA A 83 3.58 -9.81 4.07
N HIS A 84 4.74 -9.43 3.53
CA HIS A 84 5.58 -10.32 2.74
C HIS A 84 6.12 -11.50 3.57
N LEU A 85 6.58 -11.26 4.80
CA LEU A 85 7.14 -12.31 5.65
C LEU A 85 6.10 -13.35 6.05
N LEU A 86 4.84 -12.95 6.23
CA LEU A 86 3.71 -13.86 6.44
C LEU A 86 3.30 -14.59 5.15
N ASN A 87 3.54 -13.99 3.99
CA ASN A 87 3.11 -14.49 2.69
C ASN A 87 4.26 -14.51 1.65
N PRO A 88 5.37 -15.22 1.90
CA PRO A 88 6.63 -15.04 1.16
C PRO A 88 6.59 -15.47 -0.31
N LYS A 89 5.52 -16.15 -0.72
CA LYS A 89 5.29 -16.61 -2.11
C LYS A 89 4.26 -15.78 -2.87
N GLN A 90 3.60 -14.83 -2.21
CA GLN A 90 2.58 -13.99 -2.82
C GLN A 90 3.18 -12.67 -3.28
N ASP A 91 2.89 -12.29 -4.52
CA ASP A 91 3.04 -10.90 -4.96
C ASP A 91 2.01 -10.04 -4.21
N LEU A 92 2.38 -8.80 -3.89
CA LEU A 92 1.57 -7.89 -3.11
C LEU A 92 1.04 -6.75 -3.97
N PHE A 93 -0.27 -6.52 -3.93
CA PHE A 93 -0.89 -5.30 -4.43
C PHE A 93 -1.05 -4.35 -3.25
N VAL A 94 -0.20 -3.33 -3.19
CA VAL A 94 -0.18 -2.34 -2.11
C VAL A 94 -1.07 -1.15 -2.48
N LEU A 95 -1.97 -0.78 -1.58
CA LEU A 95 -2.82 0.40 -1.71
C LEU A 95 -2.91 1.16 -0.37
N ALA A 96 -2.54 2.43 -0.35
CA ALA A 96 -2.76 3.28 0.82
C ALA A 96 -4.25 3.58 1.02
N CYS A 97 -4.70 3.56 2.27
CA CYS A 97 -6.08 3.91 2.61
C CYS A 97 -6.43 5.38 2.36
N ASP A 98 -5.44 6.27 2.27
CA ASP A 98 -5.64 7.71 2.05
C ASP A 98 -5.71 8.12 0.56
N LEU A 99 -5.67 7.15 -0.37
CA LEU A 99 -5.96 7.35 -1.79
C LEU A 99 -7.46 7.16 -2.08
N LEU A 100 -8.28 8.02 -1.46
CA LEU A 100 -9.74 7.93 -1.51
C LEU A 100 -10.32 8.07 -2.92
N LEU A 101 -9.69 8.89 -3.76
CA LEU A 101 -10.13 9.12 -5.14
C LEU A 101 -9.59 8.07 -6.12
N MET A 102 -8.77 7.12 -5.68
CA MET A 102 -8.25 6.08 -6.57
C MET A 102 -9.39 5.29 -7.21
N GLU A 103 -9.42 5.22 -8.53
CA GLU A 103 -10.45 4.51 -9.28
C GLU A 103 -10.06 3.05 -9.54
N SER A 104 -11.03 2.14 -9.47
CA SER A 104 -10.79 0.71 -9.75
C SER A 104 -10.25 0.48 -11.16
N SER A 105 -10.66 1.31 -12.13
CA SER A 105 -10.14 1.23 -13.51
C SER A 105 -8.63 1.52 -13.61
N LEU A 106 -8.07 2.34 -12.72
CA LEU A 106 -6.61 2.53 -12.64
C LEU A 106 -5.94 1.30 -12.03
N LEU A 107 -6.53 0.72 -10.98
CA LEU A 107 -6.02 -0.53 -10.40
C LEU A 107 -6.02 -1.67 -11.44
N GLU A 108 -7.04 -1.74 -12.30
CA GLU A 108 -7.12 -2.68 -13.41
C GLU A 108 -6.01 -2.46 -14.44
N LYS A 109 -5.71 -1.19 -14.80
CA LYS A 109 -4.55 -0.87 -15.68
C LYS A 109 -3.24 -1.39 -15.08
N LEU A 110 -3.06 -1.21 -13.76
CA LEU A 110 -1.86 -1.68 -13.06
C LEU A 110 -1.76 -3.21 -13.07
N LEU A 111 -2.87 -3.91 -12.82
CA LEU A 111 -2.94 -5.37 -12.87
C LEU A 111 -2.71 -5.91 -14.30
N ALA A 112 -3.25 -5.25 -15.32
CA ALA A 112 -3.03 -5.61 -16.72
C ALA A 112 -1.54 -5.49 -17.10
N ALA A 113 -0.87 -4.41 -16.68
CA ALA A 113 0.57 -4.25 -16.89
C ALA A 113 1.37 -5.36 -16.19
N TYR A 114 1.00 -5.71 -14.95
CA TYR A 114 1.61 -6.83 -14.22
C TYR A 114 1.54 -8.14 -15.00
N HIS A 115 0.37 -8.47 -15.58
CA HIS A 115 0.22 -9.69 -16.38
C HIS A 115 0.96 -9.64 -17.71
N ALA A 116 1.05 -8.46 -18.34
CA ALA A 116 1.71 -8.29 -19.63
C ALA A 116 3.24 -8.38 -19.55
N TYR A 117 3.85 -7.97 -18.42
CA TYR A 117 5.30 -7.83 -18.29
C TYR A 117 5.88 -8.56 -17.06
N PRO A 118 5.80 -9.89 -16.97
CA PRO A 118 6.13 -10.65 -15.75
C PRO A 118 7.61 -10.59 -15.30
N SER A 119 8.50 -9.95 -16.08
CA SER A 119 9.92 -9.80 -15.77
C SER A 119 10.23 -8.66 -14.81
N PHE A 120 9.30 -7.74 -14.57
CA PHE A 120 9.51 -6.58 -13.71
C PHE A 120 9.32 -6.94 -12.22
N ASP A 121 10.08 -6.25 -11.37
CA ASP A 121 10.06 -6.43 -9.92
C ASP A 121 8.87 -5.72 -9.28
N ALA A 122 8.51 -4.54 -9.81
CA ALA A 122 7.41 -3.71 -9.33
C ALA A 122 6.71 -2.96 -10.47
N PHE A 123 5.44 -2.64 -10.26
CA PHE A 123 4.59 -1.86 -11.16
C PHE A 123 3.99 -0.71 -10.38
N VAL A 124 4.17 0.52 -10.86
CA VAL A 124 3.69 1.73 -10.18
C VAL A 124 3.24 2.77 -11.20
N PHE A 125 2.47 3.73 -10.73
CA PHE A 125 2.18 4.93 -11.49
C PHE A 125 3.29 5.97 -11.33
N THR A 126 3.51 6.78 -12.35
CA THR A 126 4.42 7.94 -12.32
C THR A 126 3.71 9.20 -12.80
N ARG A 127 3.83 10.27 -12.02
CA ARG A 127 3.16 11.57 -12.23
C ARG A 127 4.18 12.69 -12.04
N ASN A 128 4.35 13.56 -13.04
CA ASN A 128 5.35 14.63 -13.01
C ASN A 128 6.77 14.15 -12.61
N GLY A 129 7.16 12.98 -13.12
CA GLY A 129 8.45 12.34 -12.81
C GLY A 129 8.56 11.79 -11.38
N GLN A 130 7.46 11.71 -10.64
CA GLN A 130 7.40 11.14 -9.30
C GLN A 130 6.60 9.84 -9.30
N GLN A 131 7.24 8.76 -8.87
CA GLN A 131 6.58 7.47 -8.67
C GLN A 131 5.59 7.54 -7.48
N GLU A 132 4.46 6.85 -7.60
CA GLU A 132 3.48 6.62 -6.55
C GLU A 132 3.63 5.20 -5.99
N PRO A 133 4.50 4.98 -4.98
CA PRO A 133 4.81 3.64 -4.50
C PRO A 133 3.72 3.02 -3.63
N LEU A 134 2.77 3.82 -3.12
CA LEU A 134 1.73 3.31 -2.22
C LEU A 134 0.44 2.93 -2.98
N CYS A 135 0.51 2.90 -4.31
CA CYS A 135 -0.45 2.28 -5.21
C CYS A 135 0.36 1.49 -6.24
N GLY A 136 0.76 0.27 -5.88
CA GLY A 136 1.77 -0.48 -6.62
C GLY A 136 1.64 -1.99 -6.46
N ILE A 137 2.10 -2.74 -7.46
CA ILE A 137 2.27 -4.20 -7.37
C ILE A 137 3.75 -4.50 -7.17
N TYR A 138 4.07 -5.32 -6.18
CA TYR A 138 5.43 -5.73 -5.83
C TYR A 138 5.54 -7.25 -5.87
N SER A 139 6.46 -7.78 -6.67
CA SER A 139 6.66 -9.22 -6.73
C SER A 139 7.26 -9.77 -5.44
N ALA A 140 6.93 -11.01 -5.09
CA ALA A 140 7.50 -11.73 -3.96
C ALA A 140 9.03 -11.81 -4.07
N LYS A 141 9.55 -11.97 -5.30
CA LYS A 141 10.99 -11.98 -5.58
C LYS A 141 11.63 -10.62 -5.23
N ALA A 142 11.00 -9.53 -5.65
CA ALA A 142 11.47 -8.18 -5.34
C ALA A 142 11.47 -7.92 -3.84
N LEU A 143 10.37 -8.27 -3.15
CA LEU A 143 10.26 -8.09 -1.70
C LEU A 143 11.27 -8.93 -0.93
N LYS A 144 11.56 -10.16 -1.38
CA LYS A 144 12.63 -10.99 -0.83
C LYS A 144 14.01 -10.34 -1.00
N LYS A 145 14.28 -9.72 -2.15
CA LYS A 145 15.51 -8.95 -2.40
C LYS A 145 15.62 -7.76 -1.44
N ILE A 146 14.54 -7.00 -1.28
CA ILE A 146 14.51 -5.85 -0.35
C ILE A 146 14.70 -6.31 1.09
N TRP A 147 14.05 -7.40 1.50
CA TRP A 147 14.24 -8.00 2.82
C TRP A 147 15.70 -8.39 3.05
N HIS A 148 16.36 -9.01 2.07
CA HIS A 148 17.77 -9.32 2.16
C HIS A 148 18.66 -8.08 2.34
N LEU A 149 18.36 -6.98 1.64
CA LEU A 149 19.07 -5.71 1.81
C LEU A 149 18.87 -5.11 3.21
N VAL A 150 17.69 -5.28 3.80
CA VAL A 150 17.42 -4.89 5.20
C VAL A 150 18.27 -5.74 6.16
N GLN A 151 18.23 -7.07 6.01
CA GLN A 151 18.96 -8.00 6.90
C GLN A 151 20.48 -7.83 6.85
N THR A 152 21.01 -7.39 5.70
CA THR A 152 22.45 -7.16 5.50
C THR A 152 22.86 -5.71 5.74
N HIS A 153 21.94 -4.86 6.22
CA HIS A 153 22.14 -3.43 6.45
C HIS A 153 22.61 -2.64 5.20
N GLN A 154 22.25 -3.12 4.01
CA GLN A 154 22.58 -2.49 2.72
C GLN A 154 21.48 -1.53 2.23
N LEU A 155 20.26 -1.63 2.80
CA LEU A 155 19.20 -0.67 2.50
C LEU A 155 19.36 0.59 3.37
N THR A 156 19.84 1.68 2.77
CA THR A 156 20.19 2.90 3.52
C THR A 156 19.03 3.85 3.82
N LYS A 157 17.87 3.68 3.16
CA LYS A 157 16.65 4.46 3.40
C LYS A 157 15.43 3.56 3.34
N HIS A 158 14.42 3.84 4.16
CA HIS A 158 13.23 2.99 4.29
C HIS A 158 12.00 3.53 3.54
N SER A 159 12.14 4.62 2.79
CA SER A 159 11.02 5.13 1.98
C SER A 159 10.72 4.19 0.82
N MET A 160 9.45 4.00 0.49
CA MET A 160 9.09 3.12 -0.62
C MET A 160 9.58 3.66 -1.98
N LYS A 161 9.77 4.98 -2.12
CA LYS A 161 10.45 5.55 -3.30
C LYS A 161 11.90 5.08 -3.43
N PHE A 162 12.64 4.99 -2.33
CA PHE A 162 14.01 4.45 -2.36
C PHE A 162 14.02 2.93 -2.56
N VAL A 163 13.00 2.22 -2.09
CA VAL A 163 12.83 0.79 -2.40
C VAL A 163 12.72 0.60 -3.91
N LEU A 164 11.92 1.40 -4.60
CA LEU A 164 11.79 1.34 -6.06
C LEU A 164 13.13 1.57 -6.79
N SER A 165 14.02 2.45 -6.30
CA SER A 165 15.35 2.64 -6.92
C SER A 165 16.28 1.43 -6.82
N ASN A 166 15.90 0.41 -6.05
CA ASN A 166 16.63 -0.86 -5.93
C ASN A 166 16.00 -1.99 -6.76
N LEU A 167 14.96 -1.71 -7.55
CA LEU A 167 14.15 -2.68 -8.26
C LEU A 167 14.08 -2.37 -9.77
N LEU A 168 13.79 -3.39 -10.58
CA LEU A 168 13.39 -3.19 -11.98
C LEU A 168 11.91 -2.80 -12.03
N VAL A 169 11.63 -1.51 -12.24
CA VAL A 169 10.27 -0.95 -12.14
C VAL A 169 9.65 -0.75 -13.52
N HIS A 170 8.40 -1.18 -13.67
CA HIS A 170 7.53 -0.80 -14.78
C HIS A 170 6.69 0.40 -14.37
N GLU A 171 6.87 1.52 -15.06
CA GLU A 171 6.18 2.77 -14.76
C GLU A 171 5.02 3.02 -15.74
N ILE A 172 3.83 3.21 -15.20
CA ILE A 172 2.64 3.63 -15.95
C ILE A 172 2.52 5.14 -15.81
N ILE A 173 2.68 5.86 -16.91
CA ILE A 173 2.55 7.32 -16.89
C ILE A 173 1.08 7.70 -16.67
N VAL A 174 0.85 8.54 -15.66
CA VAL A 174 -0.48 9.07 -15.36
C VAL A 174 -0.84 10.11 -16.42
N GLU A 175 -1.99 9.92 -17.07
CA GLU A 175 -2.56 10.91 -17.98
C GLU A 175 -3.16 12.09 -17.19
N ASP A 176 -3.15 13.30 -17.75
CA ASP A 176 -3.67 14.51 -17.08
C ASP A 176 -5.12 14.35 -16.56
N LYS A 177 -5.95 13.61 -17.31
CA LYS A 177 -7.34 13.33 -16.94
C LYS A 177 -7.48 12.48 -15.67
N ASP A 178 -6.46 11.66 -15.39
CA ASP A 178 -6.41 10.71 -14.28
C ASP A 178 -5.67 11.29 -13.05
N ASP A 179 -4.98 12.43 -13.18
CA ASP A 179 -4.17 13.05 -12.12
C ASP A 179 -4.92 13.23 -10.79
N ARG A 180 -6.19 13.65 -10.87
CA ARG A 180 -7.05 13.89 -9.71
C ARG A 180 -7.27 12.67 -8.82
N PHE A 181 -7.11 11.46 -9.35
CA PHE A 181 -7.35 10.21 -8.61
C PHE A 181 -6.17 9.81 -7.70
N PHE A 182 -5.03 10.50 -7.83
CA PHE A 182 -3.82 10.28 -7.03
C PHE A 182 -3.70 11.25 -5.85
N GLY A 183 -4.75 12.01 -5.53
CA GLY A 183 -4.79 12.86 -4.35
C GLY A 183 -4.74 12.01 -3.06
N ASN A 184 -3.81 12.36 -2.16
CA ASN A 184 -3.79 11.81 -0.80
C ASN A 184 -4.48 12.78 0.17
N PHE A 185 -5.18 12.21 1.15
CA PHE A 185 -5.91 13.00 2.14
C PHE A 185 -5.26 12.86 3.50
N ASN A 186 -5.09 13.99 4.18
CA ASN A 186 -4.56 14.02 5.52
C ASN A 186 -5.66 14.20 6.56
N SER A 187 -6.75 14.92 6.30
CA SER A 187 -7.75 15.20 7.34
C SER A 187 -9.20 15.12 6.84
N HIS A 188 -10.17 15.00 7.76
CA HIS A 188 -11.61 15.06 7.43
C HIS A 188 -11.96 16.40 6.77
N ALA A 189 -11.30 17.49 7.17
CA ALA A 189 -11.53 18.81 6.60
C ALA A 189 -11.21 18.89 5.10
N GLU A 190 -10.24 18.10 4.63
CA GLU A 190 -9.90 18.01 3.19
C GLU A 190 -10.95 17.26 2.37
N ILE A 191 -11.87 16.55 3.02
CA ILE A 191 -12.89 15.72 2.37
C ILE A 191 -14.26 16.39 2.33
N ASN A 192 -14.48 17.46 3.10
CA ASN A 192 -15.77 18.18 3.15
C ASN A 192 -16.18 18.88 1.84
N GLY A 193 -15.48 18.63 0.72
CA GLY A 193 -15.84 19.07 -0.63
C GLY A 193 -15.86 17.94 -1.68
N LEU A 194 -15.76 16.68 -1.25
CA LEU A 194 -15.91 15.47 -2.08
C LEU A 194 -17.33 14.90 -1.93
#